data_AF-A0A1H3REH7-F1
#
_entry.id   AF-A0A1H3REH7-F1
#
_cell.length_a   1.000
_cell.length_b   1.000
_cell.length_c   1.000
_cell.angle_alpha   90.00
_cell.angle_beta   90.00
_cell.angle_gamma   90.00
#
_symmetry.space_group_name_H-M   'P 1'
#
loop_
_entity.id
_entity.type
_entity.pdbx_description
1 polymer ?
#
loop_
_entity_poly.entity_id
_entity_poly.type
_entity_poly.pdbx_seq_one_letter_code
_entity_poly.pdbx_strand_id
1 'polypeptide(L)'
;MSKLNHSVVHLTMYFKNMELAIGTGFIYLHKAQHYIITAWHNVTGRHPETLKTLSHMGAVPDYLAVNISVKGGGVVLRERLILPLLGEETSNYFIHPINYPRIDVVAIPFDPKEEHIANLPNENGIPDPLRLYLAGNPAYVNSELFPIQNYLIENNNVVKEWFEKVDVTDELFIPGYPMNVQDQTYEPVWKRATVASSVQTGWNRERKFLVDSASRSGMSGAPVLYYNSSGLVRYGNHSYQLGKPAAILAGIYVGRIGNGISTPYKINNPTKPRVDIDAQLGIVFNATVIDEIIEGQKRDHLPAFIQASTTEITKACNDYFLEIPSDWILDLSEPNSSLRQMCSAAIVEKLNSRILLIDADENLMNLAKEKTTSQTDKINKHD
;
A
#
# COMPACT_ATOMS: atom_id res chain seq x y z
N MET A 1 8.97 14.77 23.37
CA MET A 1 8.51 13.80 22.35
C MET A 1 7.89 14.56 21.18
N SER A 2 8.05 14.10 19.93
CA SER A 2 7.46 14.81 18.78
C SER A 2 5.94 14.70 18.82
N LYS A 3 5.21 15.83 18.78
CA LYS A 3 3.74 15.83 18.69
C LYS A 3 3.23 15.08 17.44
N LEU A 4 4.09 14.91 16.44
CA LEU A 4 3.86 14.09 15.26
C LEU A 4 3.49 12.63 15.59
N ASN A 5 3.92 12.10 16.75
CA ASN A 5 3.55 10.76 17.19
C ASN A 5 2.04 10.53 17.20
N HIS A 6 1.24 11.55 17.52
CA HIS A 6 -0.21 11.46 17.54
C HIS A 6 -0.83 11.29 16.14
N SER A 7 -0.09 11.58 15.07
CA SER A 7 -0.52 11.33 13.69
C SER A 7 -0.36 9.88 13.28
N VAL A 8 0.53 9.13 13.93
CA VAL A 8 0.84 7.74 13.58
C VAL A 8 -0.07 6.83 14.38
N VAL A 9 -0.74 5.90 13.69
CA VAL A 9 -1.75 5.03 14.28
C VAL A 9 -1.30 3.57 14.22
N HIS A 10 -1.56 2.85 15.30
CA HIS A 10 -1.41 1.40 15.34
C HIS A 10 -2.65 0.76 14.71
N LEU A 11 -2.44 -0.18 13.81
CA LEU A 11 -3.50 -0.92 13.13
C LEU A 11 -3.49 -2.37 13.57
N THR A 12 -4.68 -2.92 13.80
CA THR A 12 -4.89 -4.36 13.92
C THR A 12 -5.90 -4.81 12.89
N MET A 13 -5.51 -5.78 12.07
CA MET A 13 -6.32 -6.38 11.02
C MET A 13 -7.12 -7.55 11.58
N TYR A 14 -8.43 -7.56 11.37
CA TYR A 14 -9.31 -8.63 11.84
C TYR A 14 -10.03 -9.33 10.69
N PHE A 15 -10.34 -10.61 10.89
CA PHE A 15 -11.38 -11.32 10.16
C PHE A 15 -12.38 -11.87 11.16
N LYS A 16 -13.60 -11.34 11.15
CA LYS A 16 -14.58 -11.53 12.24
C LYS A 16 -13.91 -11.20 13.57
N ASN A 17 -13.83 -12.14 14.49
CA ASN A 17 -13.24 -11.91 15.82
C ASN A 17 -11.76 -12.33 15.90
N MET A 18 -11.16 -12.77 14.80
CA MET A 18 -9.78 -13.25 14.76
C MET A 18 -8.83 -12.12 14.36
N GLU A 19 -7.84 -11.84 15.22
CA GLU A 19 -6.72 -10.98 14.87
C GLU A 19 -5.82 -11.70 13.84
N LEU A 20 -5.58 -11.05 12.70
CA LEU A 20 -4.77 -11.60 11.62
C LEU A 20 -3.34 -11.08 11.65
N ALA A 21 -3.19 -9.78 11.84
CA ALA A 21 -1.91 -9.08 11.77
C ALA A 21 -2.01 -7.69 12.39
N ILE A 22 -0.85 -7.06 12.56
CA ILE A 22 -0.72 -5.66 12.93
C ILE A 22 -0.02 -4.87 11.83
N GLY A 23 -0.26 -3.57 11.80
CA GLY A 23 0.34 -2.64 10.86
C GLY A 23 0.45 -1.24 11.43
N THR A 24 0.95 -0.32 10.60
CA THR A 24 1.00 1.09 10.92
C THR A 24 0.17 1.87 9.89
N GLY A 25 -0.41 2.98 10.31
CA GLY A 25 -0.96 3.98 9.39
C GLY A 25 -0.70 5.38 9.92
N PHE A 26 -1.25 6.37 9.25
CA PHE A 26 -1.27 7.73 9.78
C PHE A 26 -2.50 8.51 9.32
N ILE A 27 -2.87 9.51 10.12
CA ILE A 27 -4.00 10.41 9.86
C ILE A 27 -3.58 11.40 8.78
N TYR A 28 -4.43 11.56 7.76
CA TYR A 28 -4.24 12.50 6.66
C TYR A 28 -5.51 13.31 6.45
N LEU A 29 -5.37 14.62 6.22
CA LEU A 29 -6.48 15.53 5.96
C LEU A 29 -6.43 16.06 4.52
N HIS A 30 -7.50 15.84 3.76
CA HIS A 30 -7.63 16.38 2.40
C HIS A 30 -9.02 16.98 2.22
N LYS A 31 -9.11 18.26 1.83
CA LYS A 31 -10.38 19.00 1.62
C LYS A 31 -11.41 18.81 2.76
N ALA A 32 -10.94 18.96 4.01
CA ALA A 32 -11.70 18.78 5.25
C ALA A 32 -12.19 17.34 5.58
N GLN A 33 -11.86 16.34 4.76
CA GLN A 33 -12.12 14.93 5.02
C GLN A 33 -10.88 14.24 5.61
N HIS A 34 -11.09 13.40 6.63
CA HIS A 34 -10.03 12.62 7.25
C HIS A 34 -9.89 11.24 6.60
N TYR A 35 -8.65 10.78 6.54
CA TYR A 35 -8.27 9.49 6.00
C TYR A 35 -7.25 8.81 6.92
N ILE A 36 -7.30 7.49 6.98
CA ILE A 36 -6.17 6.66 7.41
C ILE A 36 -5.42 6.21 6.17
N ILE A 37 -4.16 6.59 6.08
CA ILE A 37 -3.25 6.12 5.03
C ILE A 37 -2.49 4.90 5.57
N THR A 38 -2.46 3.83 4.78
CA THR A 38 -1.72 2.61 5.12
C THR A 38 -1.37 1.82 3.86
N ALA A 39 -0.69 0.68 4.02
CA ALA A 39 -0.36 -0.20 2.91
C ALA A 39 -1.59 -0.98 2.41
N TRP A 40 -1.67 -1.23 1.11
CA TRP A 40 -2.80 -1.98 0.52
C TRP A 40 -2.86 -3.42 1.04
N HIS A 41 -1.73 -4.09 1.22
CA HIS A 41 -1.71 -5.45 1.79
C HIS A 41 -2.21 -5.51 3.24
N ASN A 42 -2.21 -4.39 3.98
CA ASN A 42 -2.80 -4.36 5.32
C ASN A 42 -4.32 -4.49 5.27
N VAL A 43 -4.97 -3.99 4.22
CA VAL A 43 -6.44 -4.05 4.07
C VAL A 43 -6.89 -5.25 3.26
N THR A 44 -6.03 -5.82 2.42
CA THR A 44 -6.41 -6.98 1.58
C THR A 44 -5.88 -8.30 2.09
N GLY A 45 -4.87 -8.29 2.97
CA GLY A 45 -4.18 -9.49 3.39
C GLY A 45 -3.50 -10.24 2.23
N ARG A 46 -3.14 -9.53 1.16
CA ARG A 46 -2.58 -10.10 -0.07
C ARG A 46 -1.25 -9.46 -0.44
N HIS A 47 -0.36 -10.25 -1.03
CA HIS A 47 0.90 -9.76 -1.57
C HIS A 47 0.64 -8.88 -2.81
N PRO A 48 1.16 -7.66 -2.91
CA PRO A 48 0.84 -6.73 -4.01
C PRO A 48 1.30 -7.22 -5.39
N GLU A 49 2.48 -7.85 -5.48
CA GLU A 49 3.00 -8.38 -6.76
C GLU A 49 2.51 -9.78 -7.14
N THR A 50 1.97 -10.57 -6.21
CA THR A 50 1.54 -11.96 -6.51
C THR A 50 0.04 -12.20 -6.32
N LEU A 51 -0.67 -11.26 -5.71
CA LEU A 51 -2.09 -11.34 -5.31
C LEU A 51 -2.46 -12.48 -4.35
N LYS A 52 -1.50 -13.35 -4.01
CA LYS A 52 -1.69 -14.45 -3.06
C LYS A 52 -1.97 -13.91 -1.67
N THR A 53 -2.81 -14.61 -0.93
CA THR A 53 -3.08 -14.32 0.47
C THR A 53 -1.80 -14.50 1.29
N LEU A 54 -1.54 -13.55 2.20
CA LEU A 54 -0.43 -13.59 3.13
C LEU A 54 -0.66 -14.63 4.24
N SER A 55 -1.93 -14.86 4.61
CA SER A 55 -2.31 -15.95 5.51
C SER A 55 -2.23 -17.30 4.80
N HIS A 56 -1.61 -18.29 5.44
CA HIS A 56 -1.61 -19.68 4.98
C HIS A 56 -3.03 -20.30 4.99
N MET A 57 -3.94 -19.78 5.81
CA MET A 57 -5.33 -20.21 5.86
C MET A 57 -6.23 -19.46 4.87
N GLY A 58 -5.68 -18.52 4.09
CA GLY A 58 -6.44 -17.71 3.14
C GLY A 58 -7.33 -16.63 3.74
N ALA A 59 -7.28 -16.42 5.06
CA ALA A 59 -8.04 -15.38 5.73
C ALA A 59 -7.55 -13.98 5.31
N VAL A 60 -8.50 -13.08 5.04
CA VAL A 60 -8.28 -11.70 4.64
C VAL A 60 -9.07 -10.76 5.54
N PRO A 61 -8.59 -9.53 5.79
CA PRO A 61 -9.24 -8.63 6.74
C PRO A 61 -10.64 -8.17 6.27
N ASP A 62 -11.59 -8.08 7.19
CA ASP A 62 -12.92 -7.48 6.96
C ASP A 62 -13.08 -6.10 7.62
N TYR A 63 -12.32 -5.82 8.68
CA TYR A 63 -12.19 -4.50 9.28
C TYR A 63 -10.79 -4.24 9.86
N LEU A 64 -10.46 -2.97 10.08
CA LEU A 64 -9.32 -2.53 10.88
C LEU A 64 -9.77 -2.00 12.23
N ALA A 65 -9.03 -2.33 13.29
CA ALA A 65 -9.04 -1.53 14.51
C ALA A 65 -7.87 -0.55 14.49
N VAL A 66 -8.17 0.73 14.65
CA VAL A 66 -7.23 1.85 14.54
C VAL A 66 -7.13 2.54 15.91
N ASN A 67 -5.95 2.51 16.52
CA ASN A 67 -5.72 3.26 17.75
C ASN A 67 -5.33 4.70 17.40
N ILE A 68 -6.26 5.64 17.59
CA ILE A 68 -6.15 7.04 17.19
C ILE A 68 -6.02 7.96 18.40
N SER A 69 -5.14 8.97 18.32
CA SER A 69 -5.07 10.02 19.32
C SER A 69 -6.10 11.12 19.03
N VAL A 70 -6.87 11.49 20.05
CA VAL A 70 -7.89 12.54 20.01
C VAL A 70 -7.64 13.50 21.16
N LYS A 71 -7.63 14.80 20.89
CA LYS A 71 -7.56 15.81 21.94
C LYS A 71 -8.96 16.32 22.27
N GLY A 72 -9.33 16.33 23.55
CA GLY A 72 -10.54 16.97 24.02
C GLY A 72 -10.46 17.28 25.51
N GLY A 73 -11.14 18.33 25.96
CA GLY A 73 -11.08 18.79 27.36
C GLY A 73 -9.66 19.15 27.85
N GLY A 74 -8.73 19.45 26.93
CA GLY A 74 -7.33 19.77 27.26
C GLY A 74 -6.40 18.56 27.42
N VAL A 75 -6.91 17.33 27.33
CA VAL A 75 -6.12 16.08 27.39
C VAL A 75 -6.10 15.37 26.04
N VAL A 76 -5.06 14.55 25.81
CA VAL A 76 -4.98 13.66 24.66
C VAL A 76 -5.33 12.26 25.12
N LEU A 77 -6.38 11.68 24.54
CA LEU A 77 -6.82 10.33 24.80
C LEU A 77 -6.61 9.47 23.55
N ARG A 78 -6.46 8.16 23.76
CA ARG A 78 -6.35 7.18 22.68
C ARG A 78 -7.64 6.39 22.59
N GLU A 79 -8.28 6.51 21.44
CA GLU A 79 -9.53 5.83 21.14
C GLU A 79 -9.27 4.72 20.13
N ARG A 80 -10.08 3.66 20.18
CA ARG A 80 -10.01 2.53 19.25
C ARG A 80 -11.17 2.62 18.27
N LEU A 81 -10.85 3.01 17.05
CA LEU A 81 -11.78 3.20 15.95
C LEU A 81 -11.88 1.92 15.09
N ILE A 82 -13.08 1.40 14.86
CA ILE A 82 -13.30 0.28 13.93
C ILE A 82 -13.67 0.82 12.55
N LEU A 83 -12.87 0.46 11.54
CA LEU A 83 -13.08 0.83 10.14
C LEU A 83 -13.42 -0.42 9.31
N PRO A 84 -14.70 -0.62 8.90
CA PRO A 84 -15.08 -1.68 8.00
C PRO A 84 -14.38 -1.51 6.64
N LEU A 85 -13.78 -2.57 6.11
CA LEU A 85 -13.08 -2.54 4.83
C LEU A 85 -13.97 -2.92 3.64
N LEU A 86 -15.09 -3.58 3.93
CA LEU A 86 -16.03 -4.10 2.93
C LEU A 86 -17.26 -3.20 2.86
N GLY A 87 -17.56 -2.68 1.67
CA GLY A 87 -18.84 -2.06 1.34
C GLY A 87 -19.80 -3.08 0.71
N GLU A 88 -20.93 -2.59 0.20
CA GLU A 88 -21.95 -3.45 -0.43
C GLU A 88 -21.47 -4.10 -1.74
N GLU A 89 -20.85 -3.30 -2.62
CA GLU A 89 -20.38 -3.76 -3.94
C GLU A 89 -18.86 -3.68 -4.11
N THR A 90 -18.21 -2.77 -3.38
CA THR A 90 -16.78 -2.47 -3.48
C THR A 90 -16.16 -2.32 -2.09
N SER A 91 -14.86 -2.10 -2.00
CA SER A 91 -14.22 -1.77 -0.73
C SER A 91 -14.66 -0.42 -0.17
N ASN A 92 -14.45 -0.20 1.12
CA ASN A 92 -14.61 1.09 1.80
C ASN A 92 -13.32 1.91 1.86
N TYR A 93 -12.30 1.55 1.08
CA TYR A 93 -11.05 2.29 0.92
C TYR A 93 -10.82 2.67 -0.54
N PHE A 94 -9.94 3.63 -0.77
CA PHE A 94 -9.53 4.07 -2.11
C PHE A 94 -8.17 3.48 -2.48
N ILE A 95 -8.03 3.09 -3.74
CA ILE A 95 -6.79 2.65 -4.39
C ILE A 95 -6.40 3.64 -5.49
N HIS A 96 -5.17 3.55 -5.98
CA HIS A 96 -4.72 4.44 -7.04
C HIS A 96 -5.48 4.16 -8.36
N PRO A 97 -5.94 5.19 -9.10
CA PRO A 97 -6.67 5.01 -10.36
C PRO A 97 -5.95 4.14 -11.39
N ILE A 98 -4.64 4.39 -11.55
CA ILE A 98 -3.71 3.61 -12.38
C ILE A 98 -3.04 2.58 -11.48
N ASN A 99 -3.56 1.35 -11.44
CA ASN A 99 -3.12 0.35 -10.46
C ASN A 99 -2.22 -0.75 -11.07
N TYR A 100 -1.51 -0.41 -12.15
CA TYR A 100 -0.52 -1.29 -12.78
C TYR A 100 0.74 -0.50 -13.23
N PRO A 101 1.95 -0.84 -12.73
CA PRO A 101 2.21 -1.74 -11.59
C PRO A 101 1.45 -1.33 -10.32
N ARG A 102 1.14 -2.30 -9.45
CA ARG A 102 0.27 -2.06 -8.28
C ARG A 102 0.92 -1.11 -7.29
N ILE A 103 0.17 -0.11 -6.85
CA ILE A 103 0.57 0.79 -5.78
C ILE A 103 0.08 0.22 -4.45
N ASP A 104 1.00 -0.14 -3.57
CA ASP A 104 0.69 -0.78 -2.27
C ASP A 104 0.31 0.26 -1.19
N VAL A 105 -0.56 1.20 -1.54
CA VAL A 105 -1.02 2.27 -0.66
C VAL A 105 -2.53 2.43 -0.83
N VAL A 106 -3.23 2.64 0.28
CA VAL A 106 -4.67 2.93 0.31
C VAL A 106 -4.97 4.14 1.17
N ALA A 107 -6.10 4.80 0.87
CA ALA A 107 -6.69 5.82 1.72
C ALA A 107 -8.06 5.34 2.23
N ILE A 108 -8.24 5.26 3.54
CA ILE A 108 -9.49 4.83 4.16
C ILE A 108 -10.20 6.07 4.70
N PRO A 109 -11.28 6.57 4.05
CA PRO A 109 -12.02 7.71 4.57
C PRO A 109 -12.71 7.36 5.89
N PHE A 110 -12.72 8.31 6.82
CA PHE A 110 -13.54 8.24 8.02
C PHE A 110 -13.95 9.65 8.45
N ASP A 111 -15.19 9.83 8.91
CA ASP A 111 -15.62 11.10 9.49
C ASP A 111 -15.58 11.01 11.02
N PRO A 112 -14.72 11.77 11.73
CA PRO A 112 -14.70 11.76 13.19
C PRO A 112 -16.04 12.17 13.85
N LYS A 113 -16.94 12.85 13.13
CA LYS A 113 -18.25 13.28 13.64
C LYS A 113 -19.32 12.19 13.58
N GLU A 114 -19.10 11.14 12.79
CA GLU A 114 -20.04 10.03 12.69
C GLU A 114 -19.94 9.07 13.88
N GLU A 115 -20.97 8.25 14.03
CA GLU A 115 -21.00 7.18 15.03
C GLU A 115 -20.03 6.07 14.60
N HIS A 116 -19.07 5.77 15.46
CA HIS A 116 -18.11 4.69 15.26
C HIS A 116 -18.36 3.57 16.26
N ILE A 117 -18.01 2.35 15.87
CA ILE A 117 -18.04 1.21 16.80
C ILE A 117 -16.65 1.12 17.44
N ALA A 118 -16.60 0.99 18.76
CA ALA A 118 -15.44 0.58 19.53
C ALA A 118 -15.75 -0.78 20.15
N ASN A 119 -15.04 -1.82 19.72
CA ASN A 119 -15.14 -3.14 20.32
C ASN A 119 -14.18 -3.19 21.52
N LEU A 120 -14.69 -2.88 22.71
CA LEU A 120 -13.95 -3.10 23.95
C LEU A 120 -14.14 -4.55 24.38
N PRO A 121 -13.08 -5.31 24.69
CA PRO A 121 -13.23 -6.64 25.29
C PRO A 121 -13.98 -6.48 26.62
N ASN A 122 -15.13 -7.14 26.77
CA ASN A 122 -15.77 -7.22 28.09
C ASN A 122 -15.09 -8.31 28.95
N GLU A 123 -15.52 -8.41 30.21
CA GLU A 123 -14.97 -9.33 31.22
C GLU A 123 -15.03 -10.82 30.79
N ASN A 124 -15.87 -11.15 29.80
CA ASN A 124 -16.04 -12.49 29.25
C ASN A 124 -15.35 -12.69 27.89
N GLY A 125 -14.59 -11.71 27.40
CA GLY A 125 -13.88 -11.76 26.12
C GLY A 125 -14.77 -11.62 24.88
N ILE A 126 -16.06 -11.30 25.04
CA ILE A 126 -16.98 -10.98 23.95
C ILE A 126 -17.00 -9.45 23.82
N PRO A 127 -16.72 -8.84 22.65
CA PRO A 127 -16.73 -7.40 22.55
C PRO A 127 -18.17 -6.87 22.64
N ASP A 128 -18.45 -5.99 23.59
CA ASP A 128 -19.67 -5.19 23.54
C ASP A 128 -19.43 -4.04 22.55
N PRO A 129 -20.25 -3.87 21.51
CA PRO A 129 -20.09 -2.76 20.58
C PRO A 129 -20.45 -1.46 21.31
N LEU A 130 -19.43 -0.72 21.74
CA LEU A 130 -19.61 0.62 22.27
C LEU A 130 -19.71 1.59 21.10
N ARG A 131 -20.83 2.31 21.00
CA ARG A 131 -20.99 3.42 20.04
C ARG A 131 -20.19 4.61 20.57
N LEU A 132 -19.18 5.04 19.82
CA LEU A 132 -18.30 6.15 20.15
C LEU A 132 -18.43 7.25 19.09
N TYR A 133 -18.57 8.49 19.55
CA TYR A 133 -18.38 9.68 18.72
C TYR A 133 -16.99 10.24 18.99
N LEU A 134 -16.08 10.21 18.01
CA LEU A 134 -14.76 10.82 18.15
C LEU A 134 -14.89 12.36 18.25
N ALA A 135 -15.90 12.94 17.62
CA ALA A 135 -16.34 14.32 17.75
C ALA A 135 -17.84 14.35 18.08
N GLY A 136 -18.20 14.63 19.33
CA GLY A 136 -19.61 14.68 19.77
C GLY A 136 -19.90 14.00 21.11
N ASN A 137 -18.95 13.29 21.70
CA ASN A 137 -19.05 12.93 23.11
C ASN A 137 -19.09 14.22 23.96
N PRO A 138 -20.02 14.40 24.92
CA PRO A 138 -20.03 15.56 25.81
C PRO A 138 -18.71 15.75 26.60
N ALA A 139 -17.87 14.71 26.73
CA ALA A 139 -16.51 14.81 27.27
C ALA A 139 -15.48 15.42 26.28
N TYR A 140 -15.83 15.50 24.99
CA TYR A 140 -14.96 15.88 23.86
C TYR A 140 -15.54 17.05 23.03
N VAL A 141 -16.15 18.04 23.69
CA VAL A 141 -16.54 19.29 23.02
C VAL A 141 -15.30 19.90 22.35
N ASN A 142 -15.35 20.12 21.02
CA ASN A 142 -14.23 20.56 20.16
C ASN A 142 -13.05 19.56 20.08
N SER A 143 -13.30 18.30 19.71
CA SER A 143 -12.21 17.35 19.52
C SER A 143 -11.32 17.72 18.32
N GLU A 144 -10.00 17.64 18.56
CA GLU A 144 -8.97 17.91 17.57
C GLU A 144 -8.23 16.60 17.26
N LEU A 145 -8.20 16.24 15.98
CA LEU A 145 -7.34 15.17 15.47
C LEU A 145 -5.97 15.71 15.08
N PHE A 146 -5.03 14.80 14.84
CA PHE A 146 -3.67 15.15 14.51
C PHE A 146 -3.28 14.69 13.09
N PRO A 147 -3.87 15.22 12.01
CA PRO A 147 -3.38 14.98 10.66
C PRO A 147 -1.88 15.25 10.55
N ILE A 148 -1.15 14.40 9.82
CA ILE A 148 0.31 14.50 9.71
C ILE A 148 0.75 15.85 9.14
N GLN A 149 -0.08 16.46 8.27
CA GLN A 149 0.14 17.77 7.67
C GLN A 149 0.35 18.89 8.69
N ASN A 150 -0.22 18.79 9.90
CA ASN A 150 -0.05 19.79 10.96
C ASN A 150 1.41 19.96 11.40
N TYR A 151 2.26 18.98 11.08
CA TYR A 151 3.66 18.93 11.50
C TYR A 151 4.64 19.08 10.35
N LEU A 152 4.16 19.17 9.10
CA LEU A 152 5.01 19.29 7.93
C LEU A 152 5.42 20.75 7.68
N ILE A 153 6.47 20.93 6.89
CA ILE A 153 6.90 22.25 6.41
C ILE A 153 5.82 22.81 5.46
N GLU A 154 5.37 24.04 5.74
CA GLU A 154 4.35 24.74 4.94
C GLU A 154 4.93 25.35 3.64
N ASN A 155 6.25 25.59 3.59
CA ASN A 155 6.90 26.17 2.42
C ASN A 155 7.07 25.13 1.30
N ASN A 156 6.14 25.13 0.36
CA ASN A 156 6.13 24.21 -0.79
C ASN A 156 7.38 24.30 -1.68
N ASN A 157 8.03 25.47 -1.78
CA ASN A 157 9.26 25.60 -2.56
C ASN A 157 10.41 24.82 -1.90
N VAL A 158 10.52 24.89 -0.57
CA VAL A 158 11.52 24.11 0.18
C VAL A 158 11.27 22.61 0.03
N VAL A 159 10.01 22.18 0.13
CA VAL A 159 9.64 20.77 -0.06
C VAL A 159 9.98 20.30 -1.47
N LYS A 160 9.62 21.09 -2.49
CA LYS A 160 9.93 20.79 -3.90
C LYS A 160 11.44 20.68 -4.12
N GLU A 161 12.22 21.67 -3.68
CA GLU A 161 13.67 21.64 -3.82
C GLU A 161 14.33 20.49 -3.04
N TRP A 162 13.76 20.12 -1.89
CA TRP A 162 14.19 18.93 -1.16
C TRP A 162 13.98 17.66 -1.98
N PHE A 163 12.81 17.46 -2.59
CA PHE A 163 12.57 16.31 -3.47
C PHE A 163 13.46 16.29 -4.72
N GLU A 164 13.80 17.45 -5.27
CA GLU A 164 14.71 17.54 -6.42
C GLU A 164 16.16 17.18 -6.05
N LYS A 165 16.58 17.43 -4.80
CA LYS A 165 17.98 17.31 -4.36
C LYS A 165 18.27 16.20 -3.36
N VAL A 166 17.25 15.54 -2.79
CA VAL A 166 17.43 14.40 -1.89
C VAL A 166 18.21 13.30 -2.61
N ASP A 167 19.27 12.80 -2.00
CA ASP A 167 20.16 11.85 -2.62
C ASP A 167 20.28 10.57 -1.79
N VAL A 168 20.89 9.54 -2.36
CA VAL A 168 21.34 8.39 -1.60
C VAL A 168 22.17 8.86 -0.42
N THR A 169 22.10 8.13 0.70
CA THR A 169 22.70 8.49 2.00
C THR A 169 21.97 9.55 2.81
N ASP A 170 20.98 10.25 2.26
CA ASP A 170 20.14 11.13 3.07
C ASP A 170 19.32 10.35 4.11
N GLU A 171 19.22 10.91 5.30
CA GLU A 171 18.59 10.27 6.45
C GLU A 171 17.07 10.51 6.46
N LEU A 172 16.33 9.43 6.69
CA LEU A 172 14.89 9.40 6.86
C LEU A 172 14.53 8.65 8.16
N PHE A 173 13.29 8.82 8.60
CA PHE A 173 12.73 8.16 9.76
C PHE A 173 11.39 7.53 9.44
N ILE A 174 11.16 6.35 10.02
CA ILE A 174 9.96 5.56 9.84
C ILE A 174 9.36 5.33 11.23
N PRO A 175 8.49 6.23 11.74
CA PRO A 175 7.75 5.97 12.96
C PRO A 175 6.66 4.92 12.71
N GLY A 176 6.72 3.81 13.42
CA GLY A 176 5.71 2.75 13.32
C GLY A 176 5.77 1.76 14.48
N TYR A 177 5.16 0.59 14.30
CA TYR A 177 4.96 -0.40 15.36
C TYR A 177 5.66 -1.74 15.05
N PRO A 178 7.00 -1.78 15.11
CA PRO A 178 7.75 -2.98 14.75
C PRO A 178 7.47 -4.10 15.75
N MET A 179 6.96 -5.24 15.27
CA MET A 179 6.63 -6.42 16.08
C MET A 179 5.71 -6.09 17.29
N ASN A 180 4.82 -5.11 17.12
CA ASN A 180 3.93 -4.63 18.19
C ASN A 180 4.67 -4.03 19.39
N VAL A 181 5.94 -3.60 19.22
CA VAL A 181 6.69 -2.96 20.29
C VAL A 181 6.13 -1.56 20.53
N GLN A 182 5.51 -1.38 21.69
CA GLN A 182 4.99 -0.13 22.22
C GLN A 182 4.93 -0.22 23.76
N ASP A 183 5.00 0.90 24.45
CA ASP A 183 4.86 0.97 25.91
C ASP A 183 3.43 1.43 26.30
N GLN A 184 3.24 1.82 27.56
CA GLN A 184 1.95 2.28 28.06
C GLN A 184 1.47 3.60 27.43
N THR A 185 2.34 4.34 26.73
CA THR A 185 1.95 5.55 25.98
C THR A 185 1.45 5.20 24.57
N TYR A 186 1.62 3.95 24.15
CA TYR A 186 1.28 3.39 22.83
C TYR A 186 1.92 4.15 21.66
N GLU A 187 3.02 4.85 21.91
CA GLU A 187 3.70 5.66 20.90
C GLU A 187 4.46 4.83 19.86
N PRO A 188 4.58 5.33 18.62
CA PRO A 188 5.35 4.64 17.59
C PRO A 188 6.84 4.63 17.94
N VAL A 189 7.52 3.55 17.56
CA VAL A 189 8.98 3.44 17.59
C VAL A 189 9.54 4.05 16.31
N TRP A 190 10.40 5.05 16.46
CA TRP A 190 11.07 5.69 15.33
C TRP A 190 12.27 4.85 14.90
N LYS A 191 12.22 4.33 13.67
CA LYS A 191 13.40 3.69 13.05
C LYS A 191 14.08 4.63 12.08
N ARG A 192 15.40 4.72 12.20
CA ARG A 192 16.24 5.38 11.20
C ARG A 192 16.24 4.57 9.91
N ALA A 193 16.26 5.29 8.80
CA ALA A 193 16.44 4.76 7.47
C ALA A 193 17.37 5.67 6.67
N THR A 194 17.96 5.15 5.62
CA THR A 194 18.80 5.92 4.69
C THR A 194 18.27 5.73 3.28
N VAL A 195 18.18 6.79 2.48
CA VAL A 195 17.81 6.68 1.07
C VAL A 195 18.82 5.78 0.36
N ALA A 196 18.34 4.71 -0.28
CA ALA A 196 19.15 3.67 -0.90
C ALA A 196 19.02 3.60 -2.43
N SER A 197 18.09 4.35 -3.01
CA SER A 197 17.96 4.54 -4.46
C SER A 197 17.48 5.94 -4.80
N SER A 198 17.57 6.35 -6.07
CA SER A 198 17.04 7.65 -6.50
C SER A 198 15.56 7.78 -6.18
N VAL A 199 15.20 8.91 -5.56
CA VAL A 199 13.81 9.31 -5.27
C VAL A 199 13.19 9.96 -6.52
N GLN A 200 13.99 10.72 -7.27
CA GLN A 200 13.59 11.51 -8.44
C GLN A 200 13.21 10.63 -9.62
N THR A 201 14.02 9.61 -9.94
CA THR A 201 13.73 8.72 -11.08
C THR A 201 12.79 7.58 -10.70
N GLY A 202 12.61 7.36 -9.40
CA GLY A 202 11.94 6.18 -8.87
C GLY A 202 12.73 4.88 -9.12
N TRP A 203 12.33 3.84 -8.42
CA TRP A 203 12.82 2.48 -8.54
C TRP A 203 11.99 1.75 -9.59
N ASN A 204 12.64 1.10 -10.56
CA ASN A 204 11.98 0.49 -11.73
C ASN A 204 11.09 1.46 -12.55
N ARG A 205 11.38 2.78 -12.49
CA ARG A 205 10.53 3.84 -13.06
C ARG A 205 9.10 3.87 -12.49
N GLU A 206 8.91 3.31 -11.30
CA GLU A 206 7.66 3.40 -10.54
C GLU A 206 7.74 4.53 -9.51
N ARG A 207 6.59 4.94 -8.95
CA ARG A 207 6.50 5.99 -7.90
C ARG A 207 6.95 5.49 -6.51
N LYS A 208 8.04 4.73 -6.46
CA LYS A 208 8.62 4.18 -5.24
C LYS A 208 10.12 4.32 -5.25
N PHE A 209 10.75 4.30 -4.09
CA PHE A 209 12.20 4.27 -3.92
C PHE A 209 12.56 3.33 -2.78
N LEU A 210 13.84 2.98 -2.69
CA LEU A 210 14.36 2.09 -1.68
C LEU A 210 15.00 2.86 -0.53
N VAL A 211 14.87 2.30 0.67
CA VAL A 211 15.57 2.77 1.87
C VAL A 211 16.27 1.61 2.54
N ASP A 212 17.45 1.86 3.11
CA ASP A 212 18.12 0.93 4.00
C ASP A 212 17.61 1.14 5.43
N SER A 213 16.96 0.13 6.00
CA SER A 213 16.49 0.18 7.39
C SER A 213 16.29 -1.23 7.96
N ALA A 214 16.64 -1.39 9.24
CA ALA A 214 16.31 -2.58 10.02
C ALA A 214 14.81 -2.62 10.42
N SER A 215 13.92 -2.57 9.43
CA SER A 215 12.47 -2.63 9.62
C SER A 215 12.00 -4.06 9.97
N ARG A 216 10.78 -4.18 10.49
CA ARG A 216 10.17 -5.45 10.92
C ARG A 216 8.67 -5.46 10.56
N SER A 217 8.04 -6.63 10.69
CA SER A 217 6.58 -6.76 10.61
C SER A 217 5.89 -5.74 11.53
N GLY A 218 4.71 -5.26 11.15
CA GLY A 218 3.97 -4.20 11.86
C GLY A 218 4.31 -2.77 11.42
N MET A 219 5.42 -2.56 10.69
CA MET A 219 5.81 -1.22 10.19
C MET A 219 5.10 -0.80 8.89
N SER A 220 4.54 -1.74 8.13
CA SER A 220 3.90 -1.44 6.84
C SER A 220 2.76 -0.44 7.00
N GLY A 221 2.76 0.59 6.15
CA GLY A 221 1.86 1.74 6.16
C GLY A 221 2.36 2.93 6.99
N ALA A 222 3.53 2.83 7.63
CA ALA A 222 4.14 3.94 8.34
C ALA A 222 4.50 5.11 7.39
N PRO A 223 4.36 6.37 7.83
CA PRO A 223 4.91 7.49 7.08
C PRO A 223 6.44 7.43 7.10
N VAL A 224 7.06 7.90 6.02
CA VAL A 224 8.52 8.07 5.92
C VAL A 224 8.82 9.54 5.88
N LEU A 225 9.64 9.98 6.83
CA LEU A 225 9.84 11.40 7.11
C LEU A 225 11.31 11.77 7.00
N TYR A 226 11.60 12.85 6.29
CA TYR A 226 12.73 13.67 6.73
C TYR A 226 12.31 14.34 8.03
N TYR A 227 13.18 14.31 9.05
CA TYR A 227 12.90 14.96 10.33
C TYR A 227 14.16 15.57 10.92
N ASN A 228 14.08 16.85 11.30
CA ASN A 228 15.16 17.54 11.99
C ASN A 228 14.62 18.32 13.19
N SER A 229 15.02 17.93 14.40
CA SER A 229 14.55 18.53 15.65
C SER A 229 14.99 19.98 15.83
N SER A 230 16.11 20.39 15.22
CA SER A 230 16.58 21.79 15.25
C SER A 230 15.85 22.71 14.28
N GLY A 231 14.99 22.15 13.40
CA GLY A 231 14.31 22.92 12.37
C GLY A 231 15.15 23.21 11.13
N LEU A 232 16.38 22.71 11.06
CA LEU A 232 17.26 22.89 9.90
C LEU A 232 16.91 21.87 8.80
N VAL A 233 16.63 22.36 7.60
CA VAL A 233 16.46 21.55 6.39
C VAL A 233 17.66 21.80 5.50
N ARG A 234 18.35 20.74 5.08
CA ARG A 234 19.47 20.81 4.13
C ARG A 234 19.05 20.16 2.82
N TYR A 235 19.32 20.83 1.70
CA TYR A 235 19.03 20.32 0.36
C TYR A 235 20.06 20.88 -0.64
N GLY A 236 20.91 20.00 -1.17
CA GLY A 236 22.13 20.41 -1.88
C GLY A 236 22.96 21.41 -1.07
N ASN A 237 23.35 22.53 -1.68
CA ASN A 237 24.13 23.59 -1.02
C ASN A 237 23.28 24.64 -0.27
N HIS A 238 21.96 24.43 -0.17
CA HIS A 238 21.05 25.36 0.48
C HIS A 238 20.63 24.82 1.84
N SER A 239 20.29 25.75 2.73
CA SER A 239 19.70 25.41 4.01
C SER A 239 18.54 26.34 4.32
N TYR A 240 17.54 25.81 5.00
CA TYR A 240 16.36 26.55 5.42
C TYR A 240 16.11 26.27 6.90
N GLN A 241 16.10 27.32 7.71
CA GLN A 241 15.95 27.22 9.16
C GLN A 241 14.53 27.57 9.58
N LEU A 242 13.87 26.66 10.30
CA LEU A 242 12.59 26.91 10.95
C LEU A 242 12.77 27.22 12.44
N GLY A 243 11.84 27.99 13.01
CA GLY A 243 11.73 28.19 14.46
C GLY A 243 11.04 27.03 15.20
N LYS A 244 10.78 25.91 14.51
CA LYS A 244 10.12 24.69 14.99
C LYS A 244 10.81 23.47 14.34
N PRO A 245 10.65 22.25 14.90
CA PRO A 245 11.12 21.04 14.22
C PRO A 245 10.63 20.97 12.77
N ALA A 246 11.49 20.50 11.88
CA ALA A 246 11.21 20.39 10.46
C ALA A 246 10.85 18.95 10.11
N ALA A 247 9.77 18.76 9.36
CA ALA A 247 9.40 17.45 8.83
C ALA A 247 8.91 17.55 7.38
N ILE A 248 9.34 16.61 6.54
CA ILE A 248 8.83 16.43 5.17
C ILE A 248 8.35 14.99 5.04
N LEU A 249 7.12 14.80 4.56
CA LEU A 249 6.60 13.49 4.23
C LEU A 249 7.18 13.03 2.90
N ALA A 250 8.21 12.17 2.96
CA ALA A 250 8.86 11.61 1.79
C ALA A 250 8.01 10.53 1.13
N GLY A 251 7.27 9.75 1.93
CA GLY A 251 6.45 8.67 1.40
C GLY A 251 5.79 7.77 2.44
N ILE A 252 5.37 6.59 1.99
CA ILE A 252 4.73 5.55 2.78
C ILE A 252 5.59 4.29 2.70
N TYR A 253 6.07 3.81 3.84
CA TYR A 253 6.82 2.56 3.90
C TYR A 253 5.85 1.39 3.81
N VAL A 254 6.10 0.44 2.88
CA VAL A 254 5.17 -0.66 2.61
C VAL A 254 5.77 -2.05 2.82
N GLY A 255 7.07 -2.19 3.05
CA GLY A 255 7.65 -3.52 3.22
C GLY A 255 9.11 -3.61 2.84
N ARG A 256 9.62 -4.83 2.73
CA ARG A 256 11.01 -5.11 2.34
C ARG A 256 11.09 -6.00 1.11
N ILE A 257 12.17 -5.82 0.36
CA ILE A 257 12.57 -6.73 -0.70
C ILE A 257 12.97 -8.09 -0.10
N GLY A 258 12.42 -9.18 -0.64
CA GLY A 258 12.77 -10.54 -0.23
C GLY A 258 11.96 -11.10 0.94
N ASN A 259 11.25 -10.25 1.68
CA ASN A 259 10.36 -10.68 2.78
C ASN A 259 8.91 -10.92 2.33
N GLY A 260 8.71 -11.24 1.05
CA GLY A 260 7.39 -11.50 0.46
C GLY A 260 6.53 -10.24 0.28
N ILE A 261 7.14 -9.09 -0.03
CA ILE A 261 6.42 -7.89 -0.52
C ILE A 261 6.95 -7.46 -1.89
N SER A 262 8.20 -7.80 -2.21
CA SER A 262 8.64 -7.87 -3.60
C SER A 262 9.43 -9.14 -3.88
N THR A 263 9.08 -9.87 -4.92
CA THR A 263 9.97 -10.88 -5.49
C THR A 263 11.02 -10.16 -6.34
N PRO A 264 12.32 -10.25 -5.99
CA PRO A 264 13.32 -9.87 -6.96
C PRO A 264 13.19 -10.87 -8.14
N TYR A 265 13.05 -10.32 -9.34
CA TYR A 265 13.35 -10.93 -10.64
C TYR A 265 13.59 -12.45 -10.62
N LYS A 266 12.63 -13.25 -11.10
CA LYS A 266 12.83 -14.70 -11.26
C LYS A 266 13.96 -14.97 -12.26
N ILE A 267 15.04 -15.56 -11.78
CA ILE A 267 16.05 -16.23 -12.60
C ILE A 267 15.43 -17.55 -13.11
N ASN A 268 15.64 -17.87 -14.38
CA ASN A 268 15.04 -18.98 -15.14
C ASN A 268 15.40 -20.40 -14.68
N ASN A 269 15.60 -20.69 -13.39
CA ASN A 269 15.81 -22.06 -12.89
C ASN A 269 15.21 -22.28 -11.49
N PRO A 270 14.26 -23.21 -11.32
CA PRO A 270 13.73 -23.59 -10.02
C PRO A 270 14.74 -24.52 -9.33
N THR A 271 15.86 -23.94 -8.88
CA THR A 271 16.71 -24.58 -7.88
C THR A 271 16.27 -24.09 -6.51
N LYS A 272 16.29 -24.99 -5.51
CA LYS A 272 15.83 -24.83 -4.12
C LYS A 272 15.83 -23.36 -3.64
N PRO A 273 14.80 -22.91 -2.89
CA PRO A 273 14.76 -21.55 -2.37
C PRO A 273 16.08 -21.29 -1.64
N ARG A 274 16.91 -20.43 -2.23
CA ARG A 274 18.08 -19.95 -1.52
C ARG A 274 17.52 -19.18 -0.33
N VAL A 275 17.88 -19.62 0.87
CA VAL A 275 17.67 -18.88 2.13
C VAL A 275 18.66 -17.69 2.15
N ASP A 276 18.77 -16.98 1.02
CA ASP A 276 19.64 -15.82 0.85
C ASP A 276 18.87 -14.62 1.41
N ILE A 277 19.15 -14.38 2.70
CA ILE A 277 19.23 -13.09 3.39
C ILE A 277 18.42 -11.98 2.69
N ASP A 278 17.20 -11.79 3.20
CA ASP A 278 16.45 -10.53 3.21
C ASP A 278 17.38 -9.34 3.00
N ALA A 279 17.26 -8.67 1.85
CA ALA A 279 18.16 -7.59 1.43
C ALA A 279 18.14 -6.41 2.43
N GLN A 280 17.21 -6.41 3.39
CA GLN A 280 16.96 -5.34 4.37
C GLN A 280 16.63 -3.99 3.72
N LEU A 281 16.32 -4.01 2.41
CA LEU A 281 15.89 -2.85 1.65
C LEU A 281 14.39 -2.69 1.81
N GLY A 282 14.00 -1.58 2.43
CA GLY A 282 12.63 -1.10 2.54
C GLY A 282 12.14 -0.48 1.24
N ILE A 283 10.85 -0.65 0.94
CA ILE A 283 10.15 -0.04 -0.19
C ILE A 283 9.32 1.11 0.34
N VAL A 284 9.45 2.27 -0.29
CA VAL A 284 8.70 3.49 0.06
C VAL A 284 8.01 4.03 -1.19
N PHE A 285 6.68 4.12 -1.17
CA PHE A 285 5.94 4.83 -2.21
C PHE A 285 6.01 6.34 -1.95
N ASN A 286 6.24 7.13 -3.00
CA ASN A 286 6.33 8.59 -2.90
C ASN A 286 5.04 9.19 -2.33
N ALA A 287 5.14 10.19 -1.47
CA ALA A 287 3.98 10.78 -0.78
C ALA A 287 2.89 11.34 -1.73
N THR A 288 3.27 11.72 -2.95
CA THR A 288 2.34 12.21 -3.98
C THR A 288 1.22 11.23 -4.33
N VAL A 289 1.44 9.91 -4.14
CA VAL A 289 0.41 8.92 -4.45
C VAL A 289 -0.83 9.04 -3.55
N ILE A 290 -0.72 9.68 -2.38
CA ILE A 290 -1.84 9.83 -1.44
C ILE A 290 -2.94 10.70 -2.04
N ASP A 291 -2.57 11.88 -2.54
CA ASP A 291 -3.52 12.80 -3.15
C ASP A 291 -4.08 12.22 -4.45
N GLU A 292 -3.26 11.55 -5.27
CA GLU A 292 -3.72 10.84 -6.48
C GLU A 292 -4.79 9.77 -6.16
N ILE A 293 -4.62 9.02 -5.06
CA ILE A 293 -5.60 8.04 -4.57
C ILE A 293 -6.89 8.72 -4.11
N ILE A 294 -6.76 9.76 -3.27
CA ILE A 294 -7.91 10.45 -2.67
C ILE A 294 -8.74 11.16 -3.75
N GLU A 295 -8.10 11.87 -4.67
CA GLU A 295 -8.77 12.60 -5.75
C GLU A 295 -9.34 11.66 -6.81
N GLY A 296 -8.68 10.52 -7.03
CA GLY A 296 -9.14 9.49 -7.94
C GLY A 296 -10.41 8.76 -7.50
N GLN A 297 -10.66 8.68 -6.19
CA GLN A 297 -11.84 8.03 -5.58
C GLN A 297 -12.15 6.61 -6.08
N LYS A 298 -11.16 5.92 -6.64
CA LYS A 298 -11.32 4.55 -7.16
C LYS A 298 -11.38 3.59 -5.98
N ARG A 299 -12.53 2.95 -5.78
CA ARG A 299 -12.68 1.83 -4.84
C ARG A 299 -12.05 0.56 -5.41
N ASP A 300 -11.59 -0.32 -4.53
CA ASP A 300 -11.12 -1.65 -4.94
C ASP A 300 -12.28 -2.65 -4.98
N HIS A 301 -12.02 -3.80 -5.59
CA HIS A 301 -12.95 -4.91 -5.61
C HIS A 301 -13.07 -5.55 -4.21
N LEU A 302 -14.21 -6.19 -3.94
CA LEU A 302 -14.34 -7.04 -2.75
C LEU A 302 -13.33 -8.21 -2.81
N PRO A 303 -12.95 -8.81 -1.66
CA PRO A 303 -11.84 -9.78 -1.61
C PRO A 303 -11.97 -10.99 -2.54
N ALA A 304 -13.19 -11.43 -2.84
CA ALA A 304 -13.49 -12.51 -3.77
C ALA A 304 -13.21 -12.14 -5.24
N PHE A 305 -13.18 -10.85 -5.55
CA PHE A 305 -13.02 -10.30 -6.90
C PHE A 305 -11.72 -9.51 -7.08
N ILE A 306 -10.79 -9.47 -6.12
CA ILE A 306 -9.49 -8.82 -6.31
C ILE A 306 -8.67 -9.52 -7.41
N GLN A 307 -8.76 -10.84 -7.49
CA GLN A 307 -8.12 -11.64 -8.53
C GLN A 307 -9.18 -12.08 -9.55
N ALA A 308 -8.83 -12.06 -10.84
CA ALA A 308 -9.68 -12.59 -11.89
C ALA A 308 -9.72 -14.12 -11.79
N SER A 309 -10.91 -14.69 -11.93
CA SER A 309 -11.09 -16.13 -12.03
C SER A 309 -10.49 -16.66 -13.33
N THR A 310 -10.13 -17.94 -13.37
CA THR A 310 -9.63 -18.59 -14.59
C THR A 310 -10.58 -18.38 -15.77
N THR A 311 -11.89 -18.44 -15.56
CA THR A 311 -12.89 -18.20 -16.60
C THR A 311 -12.87 -16.78 -17.14
N GLU A 312 -12.74 -15.76 -16.28
CA GLU A 312 -12.60 -14.36 -16.70
C GLU A 312 -11.31 -14.15 -17.51
N ILE A 313 -10.20 -14.74 -17.06
CA ILE A 313 -8.90 -14.65 -17.73
C ILE A 313 -8.96 -15.31 -19.11
N THR A 314 -9.42 -16.57 -19.19
CA THR A 314 -9.55 -17.30 -20.45
C THR A 314 -10.47 -16.58 -21.43
N LYS A 315 -11.59 -16.01 -20.94
CA LYS A 315 -12.48 -15.21 -21.79
C LYS A 315 -11.78 -13.96 -22.31
N ALA A 316 -11.13 -13.18 -21.44
CA ALA A 316 -10.44 -11.96 -21.84
C ALA A 316 -9.34 -12.23 -22.88
N CYS A 317 -8.54 -13.27 -22.69
CA CYS A 317 -7.55 -13.71 -23.66
C CYS A 317 -8.18 -14.13 -24.99
N ASN A 318 -9.24 -14.95 -24.96
CA ASN A 318 -9.90 -15.38 -26.19
C ASN A 318 -10.53 -14.23 -26.97
N ASP A 319 -11.25 -13.33 -26.28
CA ASP A 319 -11.84 -12.13 -26.88
C ASP A 319 -10.75 -11.27 -27.55
N TYR A 320 -9.61 -11.08 -26.88
CA TYR A 320 -8.48 -10.33 -27.44
C TYR A 320 -7.89 -11.02 -28.68
N PHE A 321 -7.80 -12.35 -28.69
CA PHE A 321 -7.35 -13.11 -29.86
C PHE A 321 -8.28 -12.97 -31.08
N LEU A 322 -9.55 -12.60 -30.90
CA LEU A 322 -10.48 -12.32 -32.01
C LEU A 322 -10.26 -10.93 -32.63
N GLU A 323 -9.65 -10.02 -31.87
CA GLU A 323 -9.43 -8.62 -32.27
C GLU A 323 -8.07 -8.41 -32.95
N ILE A 324 -7.10 -9.33 -32.77
CA ILE A 324 -5.75 -9.21 -33.33
C ILE A 324 -5.60 -9.90 -34.70
N PRO A 325 -4.66 -9.42 -35.54
CA PRO A 325 -4.31 -10.07 -36.81
C PRO A 325 -3.85 -11.54 -36.65
N SER A 326 -4.25 -12.42 -37.56
CA SER A 326 -3.94 -13.86 -37.47
C SER A 326 -2.45 -14.18 -37.59
N ASP A 327 -1.70 -13.35 -38.31
CA ASP A 327 -0.24 -13.45 -38.47
C ASP A 327 0.52 -13.17 -37.17
N TRP A 328 -0.11 -12.50 -36.19
CA TRP A 328 0.50 -12.26 -34.88
C TRP A 328 0.54 -13.53 -34.01
N ILE A 329 -0.31 -14.51 -34.27
CA ILE A 329 -0.46 -15.71 -33.43
C ILE A 329 0.86 -16.47 -33.30
N LEU A 330 1.64 -16.56 -34.40
CA LEU A 330 2.93 -17.24 -34.38
C LEU A 330 3.93 -16.52 -33.46
N ASP A 331 4.06 -15.20 -33.60
CA ASP A 331 4.95 -14.39 -32.76
C ASP A 331 4.56 -14.47 -31.28
N LEU A 332 3.25 -14.40 -30.98
CA LEU A 332 2.74 -14.55 -29.61
C LEU A 332 3.07 -15.90 -28.96
N SER A 333 3.39 -16.93 -29.74
CA SER A 333 3.79 -18.24 -29.21
C SER A 333 5.28 -18.33 -28.82
N GLU A 334 6.10 -17.37 -29.27
CA GLU A 334 7.56 -17.37 -29.10
C GLU A 334 8.00 -16.88 -27.71
N PRO A 335 8.97 -17.54 -27.03
CA PRO A 335 9.33 -17.21 -25.64
C PRO A 335 9.66 -15.73 -25.34
N ASN A 336 10.22 -14.98 -26.30
CA ASN A 336 10.69 -13.59 -26.09
C ASN A 336 9.94 -12.53 -26.92
N SER A 337 8.67 -12.76 -27.25
CA SER A 337 7.86 -11.82 -28.02
C SER A 337 7.64 -10.49 -27.29
N SER A 338 8.11 -9.38 -27.88
CA SER A 338 7.78 -8.02 -27.43
C SER A 338 6.32 -7.67 -27.69
N LEU A 339 5.73 -8.22 -28.76
CA LEU A 339 4.31 -8.08 -29.07
C LEU A 339 3.44 -8.68 -27.97
N ARG A 340 3.82 -9.85 -27.44
CA ARG A 340 3.10 -10.47 -26.33
C ARG A 340 3.14 -9.61 -25.08
N GLN A 341 4.26 -8.96 -24.76
CA GLN A 341 4.32 -8.03 -23.62
C GLN A 341 3.30 -6.89 -23.76
N MET A 342 3.16 -6.32 -24.96
CA MET A 342 2.15 -5.29 -25.23
C MET A 342 0.72 -5.83 -25.08
N CYS A 343 0.47 -7.02 -25.61
CA CYS A 343 -0.85 -7.67 -25.55
C CYS A 343 -1.22 -8.07 -24.11
N SER A 344 -0.26 -8.59 -23.35
CA SER A 344 -0.39 -8.91 -21.93
C SER A 344 -0.78 -7.66 -21.14
N ALA A 345 -0.14 -6.51 -21.40
CA ALA A 345 -0.50 -5.25 -20.75
C ALA A 345 -1.95 -4.83 -21.03
N ALA A 346 -2.42 -4.99 -22.28
CA ALA A 346 -3.81 -4.74 -22.64
C ALA A 346 -4.80 -5.69 -21.93
N ILE A 347 -4.44 -6.96 -21.75
CA ILE A 347 -5.23 -7.90 -20.93
C ILE A 347 -5.27 -7.48 -19.46
N VAL A 348 -4.13 -7.07 -18.90
CA VAL A 348 -4.07 -6.56 -17.51
C VAL A 348 -5.01 -5.35 -17.35
N GLU A 349 -5.00 -4.43 -18.31
CA GLU A 349 -5.89 -3.26 -18.33
C GLU A 349 -7.37 -3.67 -18.45
N LYS A 350 -7.72 -4.54 -19.41
CA LYS A 350 -9.08 -5.06 -19.63
C LYS A 350 -9.65 -5.78 -18.39
N LEU A 351 -8.78 -6.41 -17.61
CA LEU A 351 -9.13 -7.06 -16.34
C LEU A 351 -8.93 -6.15 -15.11
N ASN A 352 -8.78 -4.83 -15.28
CA ASN A 352 -8.63 -3.86 -14.19
C ASN A 352 -7.53 -4.24 -13.18
N SER A 353 -6.40 -4.74 -13.67
CA SER A 353 -5.25 -5.18 -12.87
C SER A 353 -5.54 -6.36 -11.92
N ARG A 354 -6.61 -7.13 -12.17
CA ARG A 354 -6.97 -8.35 -11.43
C ARG A 354 -6.17 -9.59 -11.83
N ILE A 355 -5.22 -9.45 -12.76
CA ILE A 355 -4.26 -10.47 -13.18
C ILE A 355 -2.86 -9.86 -13.20
N LEU A 356 -1.83 -10.66 -12.94
CA LEU A 356 -0.44 -10.25 -13.10
C LEU A 356 -0.05 -10.22 -14.57
N LEU A 357 0.86 -9.33 -14.96
CA LEU A 357 1.36 -9.29 -16.33
C LEU A 357 2.03 -10.60 -16.74
N ILE A 358 2.78 -11.24 -15.84
CA ILE A 358 3.42 -12.52 -16.12
C ILE A 358 2.40 -13.63 -16.35
N ASP A 359 1.32 -13.65 -15.56
CA ASP A 359 0.26 -14.64 -15.74
C ASP A 359 -0.51 -14.37 -17.03
N ALA A 360 -0.76 -13.10 -17.38
CA ALA A 360 -1.35 -12.73 -18.67
C ALA A 360 -0.47 -13.19 -19.85
N ASP A 361 0.85 -12.98 -19.74
CA ASP A 361 1.84 -13.41 -20.73
C ASP A 361 1.86 -14.93 -20.92
N GLU A 362 1.91 -15.69 -19.82
CA GLU A 362 1.88 -17.15 -19.87
C GLU A 362 0.56 -17.67 -20.49
N ASN A 363 -0.59 -17.08 -20.13
CA ASN A 363 -1.89 -17.46 -20.68
C ASN A 363 -1.99 -17.17 -22.18
N LEU A 364 -1.52 -15.99 -22.63
CA LEU A 364 -1.49 -15.65 -24.05
C LEU A 364 -0.55 -16.56 -24.84
N MET A 365 0.63 -16.88 -24.29
CA MET A 365 1.58 -17.79 -24.94
C MET A 365 1.00 -19.19 -25.12
N ASN A 366 0.35 -19.74 -24.08
CA ASN A 366 -0.24 -21.08 -24.15
C ASN A 366 -1.40 -21.12 -25.15
N LEU A 367 -2.27 -20.11 -25.15
CA LEU A 367 -3.38 -20.01 -26.10
C LEU A 367 -2.88 -19.85 -27.56
N ALA A 368 -1.80 -19.09 -27.77
CA ALA A 368 -1.15 -18.97 -29.07
C ALA A 368 -0.66 -20.34 -29.57
N LYS A 369 0.04 -21.10 -28.72
CA LYS A 369 0.56 -22.44 -29.06
C LYS A 369 -0.55 -23.40 -29.45
N GLU A 370 -1.65 -23.44 -28.68
CA GLU A 370 -2.81 -24.29 -28.97
C GLU A 370 -3.42 -23.97 -30.35
N LYS A 371 -3.54 -22.68 -30.69
CA LYS A 371 -4.07 -22.24 -31.98
C LYS A 371 -3.11 -22.50 -33.14
N THR A 372 -1.81 -22.36 -32.94
CA THR A 372 -0.79 -22.70 -33.95
C THR A 372 -0.83 -24.20 -34.26
N THR A 373 -0.83 -25.08 -33.25
CA THR A 373 -0.92 -26.53 -33.45
C THR A 373 -2.21 -26.94 -34.17
N SER A 374 -3.34 -26.31 -33.82
CA SER A 374 -4.62 -26.57 -34.47
C SER A 374 -4.67 -26.11 -35.95
N GLN A 375 -3.87 -25.11 -36.34
CA GLN A 375 -3.72 -24.71 -37.74
C GLN A 375 -2.88 -25.71 -38.53
N THR A 376 -1.78 -26.21 -37.97
CA THR A 376 -0.94 -27.24 -38.62
C THR A 376 -1.70 -28.56 -38.83
N ASP A 377 -2.53 -28.97 -37.86
CA ASP A 377 -3.36 -30.18 -37.96
C ASP A 377 -4.49 -30.07 -39.00
N LYS A 378 -4.96 -28.84 -39.30
CA LYS A 378 -5.94 -28.60 -40.37
C LYS A 378 -5.31 -28.62 -41.76
N ILE A 379 -4.06 -28.18 -41.89
CA ILE A 379 -3.31 -28.23 -43.15
C ILE A 379 -2.99 -29.69 -43.50
N ASN A 380 -2.52 -30.48 -42.52
CA ASN A 380 -2.17 -31.90 -42.72
C ASN A 380 -3.37 -32.85 -42.91
N LYS A 381 -4.62 -32.38 -42.77
CA LYS A 381 -5.84 -33.16 -43.06
C LYS A 381 -6.45 -32.86 -44.43
N HIS A 382 -5.90 -31.88 -45.15
CA HIS A 382 -6.33 -31.50 -46.50
C HIS A 382 -5.30 -31.82 -47.59
N ASP A 383 -4.15 -32.38 -47.20
CA ASP A 383 -3.25 -33.17 -48.06
C ASP A 383 -3.52 -34.67 -47.87
#